data_AF-A0A519GZB1-F1
#
_entry.id   AF-A0A519GZB1-F1
#
_cell.length_a   1.000
_cell.length_b   1.000
_cell.length_c   1.000
_cell.angle_alpha   90.00
_cell.angle_beta   90.00
_cell.angle_gamma   90.00
#
_symmetry.space_group_name_H-M   'P 1'
#
loop_
_entity.id
_entity.type
_entity.pdbx_description
1 polymer ?
#
loop_
_entity_poly.entity_id
_entity_poly.type
_entity_poly.pdbx_seq_one_letter_code
_entity_poly.pdbx_strand_id
1 'polypeptide(L)' 'MNPITIFHNPACGTSRNALALIRNSGAEPTVIEYLRTPPGKE' A
#
# COMPACT_ATOMS: atom_id res chain seq x y z
N MET A 1 -6.55 -12.41 11.90
CA MET A 1 -5.29 -11.82 11.43
C MET A 1 -5.67 -10.64 10.55
N ASN A 2 -5.44 -9.41 11.00
CA ASN A 2 -5.92 -8.25 10.25
C ASN A 2 -5.11 -8.14 8.94
N PRO A 3 -5.77 -8.07 7.77
CA PRO A 3 -5.06 -7.89 6.52
C PRO A 3 -4.40 -6.51 6.51
N ILE A 4 -3.06 -6.47 6.39
CA ILE A 4 -2.32 -5.22 6.21
C ILE A 4 -2.76 -4.63 4.88
N THR A 5 -3.18 -3.36 4.87
CA THR A 5 -3.55 -2.63 3.65
C THR A 5 -2.65 -1.41 3.53
N ILE A 6 -2.08 -1.21 2.34
CA ILE A 6 -1.26 -0.04 2.02
C ILE A 6 -1.88 0.71 0.85
N PHE A 7 -2.14 2.00 1.07
CA PHE A 7 -2.49 2.93 0.00
C PHE A 7 -1.19 3.41 -0.65
N HIS A 8 -0.95 2.95 -1.87
CA HIS A 8 0.33 3.07 -2.54
C HIS A 8 0.25 4.06 -3.70
N ASN A 9 1.30 4.88 -3.84
CA ASN A 9 1.55 5.67 -5.04
C ASN A 9 2.88 5.20 -5.66
N PRO A 10 2.87 4.55 -6.83
CA PRO A 10 4.08 4.05 -7.49
C PRO A 10 5.13 5.12 -7.77
N ALA A 11 4.71 6.37 -7.99
CA ALA A 11 5.62 7.50 -8.26
C ALA A 11 6.31 8.03 -6.99
N CYS A 12 5.79 7.75 -5.79
CA CYS A 12 6.34 8.25 -4.53
C CYS A 12 7.41 7.32 -3.94
N GLY A 13 8.65 7.81 -3.81
CA GLY A 13 9.78 7.04 -3.26
C GLY A 13 9.53 6.48 -1.86
N THR A 14 8.98 7.31 -0.96
CA THR A 14 8.61 6.89 0.40
C THR A 14 7.57 5.77 0.39
N SER A 15 6.59 5.85 -0.52
CA SER A 15 5.54 4.82 -0.64
C SER A 15 6.11 3.49 -1.13
N ARG A 16 7.08 3.51 -2.06
CA ARG A 16 7.79 2.29 -2.51
C ARG A 16 8.61 1.67 -1.38
N ASN A 17 9.32 2.49 -0.60
CA ASN A 17 10.11 2.00 0.54
C ASN A 17 9.22 1.35 1.60
N ALA A 18 8.07 1.96 1.91
CA ALA A 18 7.11 1.38 2.86
C ALA A 18 6.59 0.00 2.38
N LEU A 19 6.19 -0.12 1.10
CA LEU A 19 5.76 -1.39 0.52
C LEU A 19 6.85 -2.47 0.59
N ALA A 20 8.11 -2.11 0.31
CA ALA A 20 9.24 -3.01 0.39
C ALA A 20 9.51 -3.50 1.83
N LEU A 21 9.42 -2.61 2.83
CA LEU A 21 9.58 -2.98 4.23
C LEU A 21 8.49 -3.94 4.71
N ILE A 22 7.24 -3.73 4.29
CA ILE A 22 6.14 -4.63 4.62
C ILE A 22 6.39 -6.01 4.01
N ARG A 23 6.81 -6.09 2.74
CA ARG A 23 7.13 -7.38 2.09
C ARG A 23 8.34 -8.07 2.73
N ASN A 24 9.36 -7.31 3.10
CA ASN A 24 10.56 -7.85 3.76
C ASN A 24 10.27 -8.41 5.16
N SER A 25 9.16 -8.04 5.81
CA SER A 25 8.75 -8.64 7.08
C SER A 25 8.06 -10.01 6.91
N GLY A 26 7.88 -10.47 5.67
CA GLY A 26 7.17 -11.71 5.34
C GLY A 26 5.65 -11.55 5.22
N ALA A 27 5.14 -10.32 5.34
CA ALA A 27 3.73 -10.02 5.12
C ALA A 27 3.44 -9.66 3.66
N GLU A 28 2.36 -10.18 3.09
CA GLU A 28 1.83 -9.69 1.81
C GLU A 28 0.64 -8.75 2.06
N PRO A 29 0.77 -7.44 1.81
CA PRO A 29 -0.31 -6.49 2.04
C PRO A 29 -1.26 -6.39 0.84
N THR A 30 -2.49 -5.99 1.11
CA THR A 30 -3.39 -5.50 0.07
C THR A 30 -2.91 -4.13 -0.39
N VAL A 31 -2.60 -3.99 -1.68
CA VAL A 31 -2.13 -2.73 -2.28
C VAL A 31 -3.26 -2.03 -2.99
N ILE A 32 -3.57 -0.79 -2.59
CA ILE A 32 -4.59 0.05 -3.22
C ILE A 32 -3.93 1.29 -3.82
N GLU A 33 -4.01 1.47 -5.13
CA GLU A 33 -3.54 2.67 -5.81
C GLU A 33 -4.51 3.85 -5.58
N TYR A 34 -4.35 4.60 -4.48
CA TYR A 34 -5.35 5.61 -4.06
C TYR A 34 -5.58 6.75 -5.06
N LEU A 35 -4.63 7.01 -5.96
CA LEU A 35 -4.81 7.98 -7.04
C LEU A 35 -5.79 7.48 -8.11
N ARG A 36 -5.89 6.16 -8.29
CA ARG A 36 -6.85 5.51 -9.20
C ARG A 36 -8.15 5.17 -8.49
N THR A 37 -8.03 4.71 -7.25
CA THR A 37 -9.14 4.23 -6.41
C THR A 37 -9.12 4.95 -5.07
N PRO A 38 -9.53 6.24 -5.02
CA PRO A 38 -9.51 7.02 -3.80
C PRO A 38 -10.51 6.48 -2.77
N PRO A 39 -10.14 6.39 -1.48
CA PRO A 39 -11.07 6.00 -0.43
C PRO A 39 -12.11 7.12 -0.21
N GLY A 40 -13.37 6.74 0.04
CA GLY A 40 -14.45 7.68 0.39
C GLY A 40 -15.22 8.31 -0.79
N LYS A 41 -15.11 7.77 -2.01
CA LYS A 41 -16.13 8.01 -3.04
C LYS A 41 -17.35 7.11 -2.74
N GLU A 42 -18.17 7.55 -1.78
CA GLU A 42 -19.61 7.24 -1.77
C GLU A 42 -20.35 8.21 -2.69
#